data_AF-A0A9E2ACK1-F1
#
_entry.id   AF-A0A9E2ACK1-F1
#
_cell.length_a   1.000
_cell.length_b   1.000
_cell.length_c   1.000
_cell.angle_alpha   90.00
_cell.angle_beta   90.00
_cell.angle_gamma   90.00
#
_symmetry.space_group_name_H-M   'P 1'
#
loop_
_entity.id
_entity.type
_entity.pdbx_description
1 polymer ?
#
loop_
_entity_poly.entity_id
_entity_poly.type
_entity_poly.pdbx_seq_one_letter_code
_entity_poly.pdbx_strand_id
1 'polypeptide(L)' 'MQVYLVGGAVRDEQLGIPHRERDWCVVGAQPGELEALGYQRVGKDFPVFL' A
#
# COMPACT_ATOMS: atom_id res chain seq x y z
N MET A 1 5.08 12.72 -0.32
CA MET A 1 4.15 11.58 -0.49
C MET A 1 3.03 11.64 0.55
N GLN A 2 1.86 11.10 0.24
CA GLN A 2 0.80 10.78 1.20
C GLN A 2 0.57 9.27 1.16
N VAL A 3 0.31 8.66 2.32
CA VAL A 3 0.17 7.21 2.47
C VAL A 3 -1.19 6.91 3.08
N TYR A 4 -2.01 6.14 2.38
CA TYR A 4 -3.38 5.82 2.79
C TYR A 4 -3.51 4.32 3.03
N LEU A 5 -4.07 3.94 4.18
CA LEU A 5 -4.54 2.58 4.39
C LEU A 5 -5.75 2.37 3.49
N VAL A 6 -5.77 1.28 2.73
CA VAL A 6 -6.84 0.98 1.79
C VAL A 6 -7.32 -0.47 1.94
N GLY A 7 -8.36 -0.83 1.20
CA GLY A 7 -8.77 -2.22 1.03
C GLY A 7 -9.41 -2.84 2.26
N GLY A 8 -9.07 -4.13 2.48
CA GLY A 8 -9.74 -4.99 3.47
C GLY A 8 -9.63 -4.47 4.89
N ALA A 9 -8.47 -3.96 5.29
CA ALA A 9 -8.24 -3.46 6.64
C ALA A 9 -9.21 -2.33 7.03
N VAL A 10 -9.44 -1.37 6.13
CA VAL A 10 -10.35 -0.25 6.36
C VAL A 10 -11.80 -0.73 6.48
N ARG A 11 -12.22 -1.61 5.57
CA ARG A 11 -13.58 -2.20 5.60
C ARG A 11 -13.79 -2.97 6.90
N ASP A 12 -12.86 -3.85 7.24
CA ASP A 12 -13.00 -4.77 8.37
C ASP A 12 -12.98 -4.00 9.69
N GLU A 13 -12.14 -2.95 9.82
CA GLU A 13 -12.17 -2.05 10.97
C GLU A 13 -13.53 -1.35 11.13
N GLN A 14 -14.12 -0.84 10.04
CA GLN A 14 -15.44 -0.20 10.09
C GLN A 14 -16.57 -1.19 10.43
N LEU A 15 -16.41 -2.46 10.05
CA LEU A 15 -17.37 -3.52 10.35
C LEU A 15 -17.11 -4.21 11.70
N GLY A 16 -16.06 -3.83 12.43
CA GLY A 16 -15.66 -4.49 13.69
C GLY A 16 -15.15 -5.93 13.50
N ILE A 17 -14.69 -6.27 12.30
CA ILE A 17 -14.13 -7.58 11.96
C ILE A 17 -12.60 -7.53 12.14
N PRO A 18 -11.97 -8.54 12.78
CA PRO A 18 -10.51 -8.61 12.86
C PRO A 18 -9.88 -8.77 11.47
N HIS A 19 -8.90 -7.93 11.13
CA HIS A 19 -8.08 -8.06 9.91
C HIS A 19 -6.64 -8.43 10.25
N ARG A 20 -5.95 -9.10 9.31
CA ARG A 20 -4.55 -9.55 9.46
C ARG A 20 -3.57 -8.86 8.51
N GLU A 21 -4.06 -8.33 7.40
CA GLU A 21 -3.26 -7.73 6.33
C GLU A 21 -3.60 -6.24 6.21
N ARG A 22 -2.63 -5.44 5.73
CA ARG A 22 -2.80 -4.01 5.48
C ARG A 22 -2.16 -3.64 4.16
N ASP A 23 -2.98 -3.17 3.23
CA ASP A 23 -2.54 -2.60 1.97
C ASP A 23 -2.45 -1.08 2.07
N TRP A 24 -1.41 -0.52 1.48
CA TRP A 24 -1.15 0.91 1.50
C TRP A 24 -1.08 1.47 0.08
N CYS A 25 -1.78 2.56 -0.16
CA CYS A 25 -1.67 3.32 -1.40
C CYS A 25 -0.86 4.60 -1.15
N VAL A 26 0.25 4.73 -1.87
CA VAL A 26 1.12 5.90 -1.80
C VAL A 26 0.84 6.80 -3.00
N VAL A 27 0.49 8.06 -2.76
CA VAL A 27 0.23 9.06 -3.80
C VAL A 27 1.16 10.27 -3.66
N GLY A 28 1.36 10.98 -4.77
CA GLY A 28 2.32 12.09 -4.82
C GLY A 28 3.76 11.64 -4.56
N ALA A 29 4.10 10.43 -4.98
CA ALA A 29 5.43 9.86 -5.03
C ALA A 29 5.68 9.26 -6.41
N GLN A 30 6.94 9.26 -6.86
CA GLN A 30 7.43 8.53 -8.01
C GLN A 30 7.90 7.12 -7.57
N PRO A 31 7.77 6.09 -8.44
CA PRO A 31 8.24 4.73 -8.15
C PRO A 31 9.69 4.66 -7.62
N GLY A 32 10.60 5.44 -8.19
CA GLY A 32 12.00 5.46 -7.77
C GLY A 32 12.23 5.98 -6.34
N GLU A 33 11.30 6.75 -5.79
CA GLU A 33 11.36 7.17 -4.38
C GLU A 33 11.11 5.99 -3.45
N LEU A 34 10.21 5.06 -3.81
CA LEU A 34 9.98 3.83 -3.04
C LEU A 34 11.16 2.86 -3.16
N GLU A 35 11.76 2.75 -4.34
CA GLU A 35 12.97 1.96 -4.55
C GLU A 35 14.16 2.50 -3.73
N ALA A 36 14.32 3.82 -3.66
CA ALA A 36 15.34 4.46 -2.84
C ALA A 36 15.14 4.25 -1.32
N LEU A 37 13.90 4.02 -0.90
CA LEU A 37 13.56 3.61 0.47
C LEU A 37 13.78 2.11 0.73
N GLY A 38 14.19 1.34 -0.29
CA GLY A 38 14.51 -0.07 -0.18
C GLY A 38 13.34 -1.02 -0.47
N TYR A 39 12.18 -0.50 -0.90
CA TYR A 39 11.07 -1.34 -1.29
C TYR A 39 11.33 -2.04 -2.63
N GLN A 40 10.87 -3.28 -2.74
CA GLN A 40 11.04 -4.06 -3.96
C GLN A 40 9.79 -3.98 -4.82
N ARG A 41 9.95 -3.49 -6.05
CA ARG A 41 8.87 -3.47 -7.03
C ARG A 41 8.49 -4.90 -7.44
N VAL A 42 7.20 -5.21 -7.35
CA VAL A 42 6.59 -6.46 -7.82
C VAL A 42 5.48 -6.17 -8.82
N GLY A 43 5.28 -7.07 -9.79
CA GLY A 43 4.29 -6.91 -10.85
C GLY A 43 4.76 -6.04 -12.03
N LYS A 44 4.05 -6.14 -13.16
CA LYS A 44 4.42 -5.47 -14.42
C LYS A 44 3.55 -4.25 -14.74
N ASP A 45 2.23 -4.38 -14.65
CA ASP A 45 1.30 -3.39 -15.20
C ASP A 45 0.93 -2.26 -14.23
N PHE A 46 0.95 -2.54 -12.93
CA PHE A 46 0.75 -1.55 -11.87
C PHE A 46 1.90 -1.64 -10.87
N PRO A 47 2.52 -0.51 -10.47
CA PRO A 47 3.63 -0.53 -9.53
C PRO A 47 3.13 -0.91 -8.13
N VAL A 48 3.44 -2.15 -7.74
CA VAL A 48 3.25 -2.65 -6.37
C VAL A 48 4.63 -2.82 -5.73
N PHE A 49 4.72 -2.60 -4.44
CA PHE A 49 5.97 -2.63 -3.68
C PHE A 49 5.81 -3.51 -2.44
N LEU A 50 6.85 -4.28 -2.11
CA LEU A 50 6.98 -5.06 -0.87
C LEU A 50 8.15 -4.56 -0.04
#